data_AF-A0A6P6X4L3-F1
#
_entry.id   AF-A0A6P6X4L3-F1
#
_cell.length_a   1.000
_cell.length_b   1.000
_cell.length_c   1.000
_cell.angle_alpha   90.00
_cell.angle_beta   90.00
_cell.angle_gamma   90.00
#
_symmetry.space_group_name_H-M   'P 1'
#
loop_
_entity.id
_entity.type
_entity.pdbx_description
1 polymer ?
#
loop_
_entity_poly.entity_id
_entity_poly.type
_entity_poly.pdbx_seq_one_letter_code
_entity_poly.pdbx_strand_id
1 'polypeptide(L)'
;MPHRTGRKDHVNLREELRIKTGKEPSKLDVFIHSRQGKQMDELTSQTIATMNEEIQKLPETSRDDNFVKDILYENILGPEKPGRLRTYGVGATPKDVYRMSDNMNDGQKKAFEDAVNEKVEIIRGELREEMNSKLADFKEELIAQFEARMRASTCDLASLQRREMNAAKQSQISDSLEVGDRMNREVGTNDAEMYKEVGTNDAEINKCEMNKKVSSIADILENHHTKKKRSRTTCKRLA
;
A
#
# COMPACT_ATOMS: atom_id res chain seq x y z
N MET A 1 -10.89 56.77 11.44
CA MET A 1 -9.90 56.01 10.64
C MET A 1 -9.27 54.92 11.50
N PRO A 2 -9.40 53.64 11.10
CA PRO A 2 -8.81 52.52 11.82
C PRO A 2 -7.27 52.50 11.67
N HIS A 3 -6.61 51.92 12.66
CA HIS A 3 -5.17 51.70 12.65
C HIS A 3 -4.80 50.50 11.77
N ARG A 4 -3.66 50.56 11.05
CA ARG A 4 -3.31 49.57 10.02
C ARG A 4 -1.92 48.91 10.15
N THR A 5 -1.14 49.07 11.22
CA THR A 5 0.18 48.39 11.30
C THR A 5 0.13 46.89 11.63
N GLY A 6 -1.05 46.32 11.85
CA GLY A 6 -1.23 44.88 12.06
C GLY A 6 -0.59 44.41 13.36
N ARG A 7 0.35 43.45 13.30
CA ARG A 7 1.10 42.98 14.48
C ARG A 7 2.33 43.83 14.81
N LYS A 8 2.75 44.72 13.92
CA LYS A 8 3.89 45.61 14.18
C LYS A 8 3.46 46.73 15.13
N ASP A 9 4.38 47.15 16.00
CA ASP A 9 4.18 48.30 16.87
C ASP A 9 4.78 49.56 16.24
N HIS A 10 4.23 50.74 16.60
CA HIS A 10 4.69 52.03 16.07
C HIS A 10 6.11 52.41 16.47
N VAL A 11 6.62 51.88 17.59
CA VAL A 11 8.02 52.04 17.99
C VAL A 11 8.94 51.40 16.95
N ASN A 12 8.64 50.16 16.57
CA ASN A 12 9.40 49.44 15.55
C ASN A 12 9.25 50.10 14.18
N LEU A 13 8.06 50.61 13.84
CA LEU A 13 7.84 51.33 12.60
C LEU A 13 8.66 52.63 12.52
N ARG A 14 8.75 53.38 13.63
CA ARG A 14 9.61 54.58 13.71
C ARG A 14 11.07 54.22 13.56
N GLU A 15 11.51 53.13 14.16
CA GLU A 15 12.90 52.68 14.03
C GLU A 15 13.22 52.25 12.59
N GLU A 16 12.33 51.50 11.94
CA GLU A 16 12.47 51.13 10.52
C GLU A 16 12.56 52.38 9.61
N LEU A 17 11.75 53.41 9.89
CA LEU A 17 11.81 54.68 9.16
C LEU A 17 13.10 55.47 9.46
N ARG A 18 13.55 55.49 10.71
CA ARG A 18 14.80 56.14 11.10
C ARG A 18 16.00 55.53 10.40
N ILE A 19 16.04 54.19 10.31
CA ILE A 19 17.10 53.47 9.60
C ILE A 19 17.06 53.76 8.10
N LYS A 20 15.87 53.84 7.49
CA LYS A 20 15.73 54.11 6.04
C LYS A 20 16.07 55.54 5.64
N THR A 21 15.59 56.52 6.41
CA THR A 21 15.70 57.95 6.07
C THR A 21 16.92 58.60 6.71
N GLY A 22 17.52 57.97 7.74
CA GLY A 22 18.64 58.52 8.51
C GLY A 22 18.26 59.69 9.42
N LYS A 23 16.97 60.09 9.45
CA LYS A 23 16.42 61.20 10.24
C LYS A 23 15.30 60.68 11.15
N GLU A 24 15.02 61.39 12.24
CA GLU A 24 13.89 61.06 13.10
C GLU A 24 12.57 61.28 12.34
N PRO A 25 11.67 60.28 12.27
CA PRO A 25 10.42 60.40 11.53
C PRO A 25 9.37 61.22 12.29
N SER A 26 8.69 62.12 11.56
CA SER A 26 7.51 62.86 12.03
C SER A 26 6.30 61.94 12.22
N LYS A 27 5.34 62.38 13.03
CA LYS A 27 4.02 61.75 13.16
C LYS A 27 3.36 61.49 11.80
N LEU A 28 3.52 62.44 10.88
CA LEU A 28 2.99 62.37 9.53
C LEU A 28 3.64 61.26 8.71
N ASP A 29 4.97 61.15 8.78
CA ASP A 29 5.72 60.13 8.05
C ASP A 29 5.35 58.72 8.53
N VAL A 30 5.17 58.55 9.85
CA VAL A 30 4.71 57.29 10.46
C VAL A 30 3.27 56.97 10.03
N PHE A 31 2.40 57.98 9.98
CA PHE A 31 1.01 57.80 9.54
C PHE A 31 0.93 57.35 8.09
N ILE A 32 1.69 57.97 7.18
CA ILE A 32 1.72 57.59 5.76
C ILE A 32 2.33 56.19 5.61
N HIS A 33 3.47 55.93 6.25
CA HIS A 33 4.15 54.63 6.11
C HIS A 33 3.35 53.46 6.67
N SER A 34 2.61 53.66 7.77
CA SER A 34 1.74 52.62 8.35
C SER A 34 0.59 52.17 7.43
N ARG A 35 0.27 52.97 6.40
CA ARG A 35 -0.86 52.80 5.49
C ARG A 35 -0.44 52.47 4.06
N GLN A 36 0.83 52.69 3.70
CA GLN A 36 1.41 52.27 2.42
C GLN A 36 1.31 50.74 2.25
N GLY A 37 0.89 50.28 1.07
CA GLY A 37 0.90 48.87 0.68
C GLY A 37 -0.30 48.02 1.15
N LYS A 38 -1.34 48.63 1.72
CA LYS A 38 -2.61 47.94 2.06
C LYS A 38 -3.75 48.53 1.23
N GLN A 39 -4.83 47.77 1.02
CA GLN A 39 -6.05 48.34 0.45
C GLN A 39 -6.50 49.52 1.34
N MET A 40 -6.29 50.73 0.85
CA MET A 40 -6.60 51.98 1.55
C MET A 40 -8.07 52.32 1.33
N ASP A 41 -8.77 52.65 2.41
CA ASP A 41 -10.12 53.22 2.29
C ASP A 41 -10.02 54.56 1.56
N GLU A 42 -11.03 54.89 0.76
CA GLU A 42 -11.07 56.12 -0.04
C GLU A 42 -10.83 57.38 0.81
N LEU A 43 -11.41 57.45 2.00
CA LEU A 43 -11.18 58.54 2.96
C LEU A 43 -9.70 58.66 3.38
N THR A 44 -9.01 57.54 3.53
CA THR A 44 -7.60 57.51 3.93
C THR A 44 -6.72 57.99 2.78
N SER A 45 -7.03 57.59 1.55
CA SER A 45 -6.36 58.06 0.33
C SER A 45 -6.51 59.56 0.14
N GLN A 46 -7.72 60.08 0.27
CA GLN A 46 -7.99 61.52 0.17
C GLN A 46 -7.22 62.30 1.25
N THR A 47 -7.18 61.79 2.48
CA THR A 47 -6.47 62.46 3.57
C THR A 47 -4.95 62.45 3.38
N ILE A 48 -4.38 61.38 2.84
CA ILE A 48 -2.95 61.34 2.51
C ILE A 48 -2.64 62.27 1.33
N ALA A 49 -3.55 62.38 0.34
CA ALA A 49 -3.40 63.32 -0.75
C ALA A 49 -3.41 64.78 -0.25
N THR A 50 -4.38 65.16 0.60
CA THR A 50 -4.43 66.51 1.17
C THR A 50 -3.22 66.82 2.03
N MET A 51 -2.73 65.85 2.82
CA MET A 51 -1.47 65.99 3.57
C MET A 51 -0.28 66.30 2.64
N ASN A 52 -0.12 65.55 1.55
CA ASN A 52 0.97 65.76 0.61
C ASN A 52 0.85 67.11 -0.13
N GLU A 53 -0.36 67.53 -0.48
CA GLU A 53 -0.62 68.84 -1.09
C GLU A 53 -0.26 69.99 -0.15
N GLU A 54 -0.64 69.90 1.12
CA GLU A 54 -0.29 70.90 2.12
C GLU A 54 1.22 70.96 2.38
N ILE A 55 1.92 69.82 2.38
CA ILE A 55 3.40 69.80 2.45
C ILE A 55 4.01 70.53 1.26
N GLN A 56 3.46 70.38 0.05
CA GLN A 56 3.98 71.08 -1.14
C GLN A 56 3.75 72.60 -1.07
N LYS A 57 2.70 73.07 -0.40
CA LYS A 57 2.45 74.51 -0.20
C LYS A 57 3.43 75.16 0.78
N LEU A 58 4.07 74.38 1.66
CA LEU A 58 5.05 74.91 2.60
C LEU A 58 6.35 75.34 1.91
N PRO A 59 7.04 76.38 2.43
CA PRO A 59 8.34 76.81 1.93
C PRO A 59 9.37 75.69 2.12
N GLU A 60 10.31 75.56 1.18
CA GLU A 60 11.29 74.46 1.14
C GLU A 60 12.10 74.30 2.43
N THR A 61 12.39 75.40 3.13
CA THR A 61 13.08 75.41 4.41
C THR A 61 12.27 74.79 5.55
N SER A 62 10.95 74.83 5.48
CA SER A 62 10.03 74.31 6.50
C SER A 62 9.47 72.94 6.17
N ARG A 63 9.64 72.45 4.92
CA ARG A 63 9.18 71.11 4.50
C ARG A 63 9.88 69.98 5.25
N ASP A 64 11.14 70.18 5.62
CA ASP A 64 11.95 69.19 6.33
C ASP A 64 11.82 69.27 7.85
N ASP A 65 11.11 70.27 8.38
CA ASP A 65 10.92 70.44 9.82
C ASP A 65 9.80 69.51 10.34
N ASN A 66 10.18 68.59 11.22
CA ASN A 66 9.25 67.67 11.87
C ASN A 66 8.18 68.40 12.68
N PHE A 67 8.48 69.55 13.27
CA PHE A 67 7.52 70.32 14.05
C PHE A 67 6.37 70.82 13.18
N VAL A 68 6.69 71.32 11.98
CA VAL A 68 5.69 71.81 11.03
C VAL A 68 4.83 70.67 10.50
N LYS A 69 5.45 69.51 10.19
CA LYS A 69 4.71 68.31 9.77
C LYS A 69 3.77 67.77 10.86
N ASP A 70 4.19 67.81 12.12
CA ASP A 70 3.38 67.35 13.25
C ASP A 70 2.18 68.29 13.49
N ILE A 71 2.35 69.61 13.37
CA ILE A 71 1.24 70.57 13.42
C ILE A 71 0.27 70.33 12.25
N LEU A 72 0.79 70.13 11.04
CA LEU A 72 -0.04 69.85 9.88
C LEU A 72 -0.86 68.56 10.07
N TYR A 73 -0.22 67.53 10.62
CA TYR A 73 -0.88 66.27 10.99
C TYR A 73 -2.05 66.50 11.96
N GLU A 74 -1.82 67.26 13.03
CA GLU A 74 -2.85 67.58 14.04
C GLU A 74 -3.97 68.48 13.48
N ASN A 75 -3.66 69.36 12.52
CA ASN A 75 -4.66 70.20 11.86
C ASN A 75 -5.61 69.38 10.97
N ILE A 76 -5.08 68.39 10.25
CA ILE A 76 -5.87 67.59 9.29
C ILE A 76 -6.66 66.49 10.02
N LEU A 77 -6.04 65.77 10.95
CA LEU A 77 -6.67 64.64 11.65
C LEU A 77 -7.30 65.02 12.99
N GLY A 78 -7.02 66.22 13.48
CA GLY A 78 -7.36 66.66 14.82
C GLY A 78 -6.32 66.22 15.86
N PRO A 79 -6.41 66.80 17.08
CA PRO A 79 -5.55 66.42 18.18
C PRO A 79 -5.78 64.95 18.57
N GLU A 80 -4.68 64.30 18.96
CA GLU A 80 -4.74 62.93 19.43
C GLU A 80 -5.53 62.83 20.75
N LYS A 81 -6.54 61.95 20.77
CA LYS A 81 -7.40 61.80 21.95
C LYS A 81 -6.71 60.91 23.00
N PRO A 82 -6.70 61.31 24.28
CA PRO A 82 -6.10 60.51 25.34
C PRO A 82 -6.82 59.17 25.48
N GLY A 83 -6.06 58.13 25.85
CA GLY A 83 -6.61 56.79 26.11
C GLY A 83 -6.99 55.98 24.87
N ARG A 84 -6.53 56.35 23.67
CA ARG A 84 -6.63 55.49 22.48
C ARG A 84 -5.42 54.58 22.35
N LEU A 85 -5.67 53.30 22.10
CA LEU A 85 -4.64 52.31 21.83
C LEU A 85 -4.02 52.60 20.45
N ARG A 86 -2.69 52.48 20.41
CA ARG A 86 -1.85 52.53 19.21
C ARG A 86 -1.78 53.86 18.47
N THR A 87 -2.28 54.97 18.98
CA THR A 87 -2.03 56.32 18.44
C THR A 87 -2.29 56.50 16.91
N TYR A 88 -2.11 57.70 16.37
CA TYR A 88 -2.17 58.00 14.92
C TYR A 88 -3.53 57.74 14.23
N GLY A 89 -4.62 58.14 14.87
CA GLY A 89 -5.97 58.12 14.29
C GLY A 89 -7.08 57.83 15.30
N VAL A 90 -8.21 57.32 14.81
CA VAL A 90 -9.33 56.88 15.66
C VAL A 90 -9.09 55.42 16.04
N GLY A 91 -8.06 55.19 16.85
CA GLY A 91 -7.75 53.86 17.42
C GLY A 91 -8.78 53.43 18.46
N ALA A 92 -8.91 52.11 18.68
CA ALA A 92 -9.77 51.58 19.73
C ALA A 92 -9.35 52.11 21.10
N THR A 93 -10.30 52.41 21.97
CA THR A 93 -9.99 52.67 23.38
C THR A 93 -9.94 51.36 24.15
N PRO A 94 -9.23 51.27 25.30
CA PRO A 94 -9.32 50.12 26.18
C PRO A 94 -10.77 49.76 26.52
N LYS A 95 -11.66 50.76 26.61
CA LYS A 95 -13.10 50.54 26.77
C LYS A 95 -13.71 49.77 25.60
N ASP A 96 -13.35 50.07 24.36
CA ASP A 96 -13.89 49.37 23.18
C ASP A 96 -13.45 47.90 23.12
N VAL A 97 -12.28 47.57 23.68
CA VAL A 97 -11.71 46.22 23.68
C VAL A 97 -12.17 45.40 24.88
N TYR A 98 -12.17 45.99 26.08
CA TYR A 98 -12.44 45.28 27.33
C TYR A 98 -13.93 45.32 27.77
N ARG A 99 -14.79 46.21 27.24
CA ARG A 99 -16.21 46.30 27.67
C ARG A 99 -17.16 45.24 27.10
N MET A 100 -16.72 44.32 26.24
CA MET A 100 -17.64 43.28 25.74
C MET A 100 -18.20 42.42 26.88
N SER A 101 -17.48 42.25 28.00
CA SER A 101 -17.99 41.50 29.17
C SER A 101 -18.84 42.34 30.14
N ASP A 102 -18.53 43.63 30.27
CA ASP A 102 -18.94 44.40 31.45
C ASP A 102 -20.21 45.26 31.27
N ASN A 103 -20.63 45.56 30.03
CA ASN A 103 -21.91 46.27 29.79
C ASN A 103 -22.96 45.50 28.99
N MET A 104 -22.74 44.23 28.71
CA MET A 104 -23.84 43.43 28.19
C MET A 104 -24.87 43.29 29.30
N ASN A 105 -26.12 43.70 29.03
CA ASN A 105 -27.23 43.32 29.90
C ASN A 105 -27.40 41.79 29.86
N ASP A 106 -28.08 41.22 30.85
CA ASP A 106 -28.22 39.76 30.95
C ASP A 106 -28.88 39.13 29.71
N GLY A 107 -29.75 39.87 29.02
CA GLY A 107 -30.35 39.45 27.75
C GLY A 107 -29.35 39.36 26.59
N GLN A 108 -28.40 40.30 26.50
CA GLN A 108 -27.34 40.29 25.48
C GLN A 108 -26.31 39.20 25.75
N LYS A 109 -25.99 38.94 27.02
CA LYS A 109 -25.12 37.81 27.41
C LYS A 109 -25.76 36.49 27.02
N LYS A 110 -27.03 36.31 27.37
CA LYS A 110 -27.80 35.12 27.02
C LYS A 110 -27.90 34.92 25.50
N ALA A 111 -28.21 35.96 24.73
CA ALA A 111 -28.28 35.87 23.27
C ALA A 111 -26.92 35.48 22.64
N PHE A 112 -25.82 35.98 23.20
CA PHE A 112 -24.48 35.60 22.76
C PHE A 112 -24.15 34.14 23.13
N GLU A 113 -24.47 33.72 24.35
CA GLU A 113 -24.32 32.33 24.79
C GLU A 113 -25.16 31.36 23.96
N ASP A 114 -26.42 31.69 23.68
CA ASP A 114 -27.32 30.91 22.83
C ASP A 114 -26.75 30.76 21.41
N ALA A 115 -26.26 31.86 20.82
CA ALA A 115 -25.63 31.84 19.49
C ALA A 115 -24.32 31.03 19.46
N VAL A 116 -23.53 31.06 20.53
CA VAL A 116 -22.33 30.23 20.67
C VAL A 116 -22.72 28.77 20.82
N ASN A 117 -23.74 28.47 21.63
CA ASN A 117 -24.18 27.10 21.88
C ASN A 117 -24.80 26.47 20.63
N GLU A 118 -25.55 27.23 19.83
CA GLU A 118 -26.06 26.80 18.53
C GLU A 118 -24.91 26.38 17.59
N LYS A 119 -23.87 27.20 17.47
CA LYS A 119 -22.69 26.87 16.65
C LYS A 119 -21.96 25.63 17.18
N VAL A 120 -21.85 25.49 18.49
CA VAL A 120 -21.22 24.32 19.11
C VAL A 120 -22.01 23.05 18.80
N GLU A 121 -23.35 23.09 18.83
CA GLU A 121 -24.17 21.94 18.48
C GLU A 121 -24.10 21.58 16.99
N ILE A 122 -24.02 22.57 16.09
CA ILE A 122 -23.78 22.33 14.66
C ILE A 122 -22.45 21.59 14.46
N ILE A 123 -21.35 22.12 15.03
CA ILE A 123 -20.02 21.51 14.91
C ILE A 123 -20.00 20.09 15.51
N ARG A 124 -20.68 19.88 16.64
CA ARG A 124 -20.82 18.54 17.25
C ARG A 124 -21.63 17.60 16.37
N GLY A 125 -22.65 18.10 15.68
CA GLY A 125 -23.45 17.35 14.70
C GLY A 125 -22.59 16.89 13.52
N GLU A 126 -21.94 17.84 12.85
CA GLU A 126 -21.05 17.57 11.72
C GLU A 126 -19.94 16.57 12.07
N LEU A 127 -19.31 16.72 13.25
CA LEU A 127 -18.28 15.80 13.72
C LEU A 127 -18.82 14.37 13.94
N ARG A 128 -20.05 14.23 14.47
CA ARG A 128 -20.69 12.92 14.65
C ARG A 128 -21.02 12.26 13.32
N GLU A 129 -21.52 13.03 12.36
CA GLU A 129 -21.82 12.53 11.02
C GLU A 129 -20.56 12.08 10.29
N GLU A 130 -19.49 12.88 10.33
CA GLU A 130 -18.20 12.51 9.70
C GLU A 130 -17.60 11.26 10.35
N MET A 131 -17.67 11.13 11.67
CA MET A 131 -17.22 9.94 12.39
C MET A 131 -18.04 8.70 12.02
N ASN A 132 -19.36 8.82 11.93
CA ASN A 132 -20.24 7.72 11.55
C ASN A 132 -20.02 7.27 10.10
N SER A 133 -19.81 8.22 9.18
CA SER A 133 -19.46 7.93 7.78
C SER A 133 -18.16 7.14 7.71
N LYS A 134 -17.08 7.62 8.36
CA LYS A 134 -15.80 6.92 8.36
C LYS A 134 -15.90 5.53 8.98
N LEU A 135 -16.66 5.37 10.06
CA LEU A 135 -16.89 4.06 10.68
C LEU A 135 -17.66 3.10 9.76
N ALA A 136 -18.58 3.60 8.93
CA ALA A 136 -19.27 2.79 7.94
C ALA A 136 -18.32 2.35 6.83
N ASP A 137 -17.52 3.27 6.29
CA ASP A 137 -16.52 2.98 5.26
C ASP A 137 -15.49 1.94 5.76
N PHE A 138 -15.00 2.10 7.00
CA PHE A 138 -14.10 1.12 7.63
C PHE A 138 -14.74 -0.25 7.81
N LYS A 139 -16.04 -0.31 8.15
CA LYS A 139 -16.75 -1.60 8.27
C LYS A 139 -16.88 -2.29 6.92
N GLU A 140 -17.23 -1.55 5.87
CA GLU A 140 -17.34 -2.11 4.52
C GLU A 140 -15.99 -2.60 4.00
N GLU A 141 -14.92 -1.84 4.22
CA GLU A 141 -13.56 -2.25 3.84
C GLU A 141 -13.13 -3.53 4.59
N LEU A 142 -13.41 -3.62 5.89
CA LEU A 142 -13.09 -4.79 6.69
C LEU A 142 -13.84 -6.04 6.21
N ILE A 143 -15.14 -5.90 5.88
CA ILE A 143 -15.94 -6.99 5.32
C ILE A 143 -15.37 -7.43 3.97
N ALA A 144 -15.09 -6.48 3.07
CA ALA A 144 -14.52 -6.77 1.76
C ALA A 144 -13.16 -7.48 1.86
N GLN A 145 -12.30 -7.05 2.79
CA GLN A 145 -11.01 -7.68 3.05
C GLN A 145 -11.16 -9.12 3.56
N PHE A 146 -12.10 -9.33 4.50
CA PHE A 146 -12.38 -10.65 5.04
C PHE A 146 -12.89 -11.61 3.97
N GLU A 147 -13.86 -11.16 3.15
CA GLU A 147 -14.38 -11.97 2.05
C GLU A 147 -13.32 -12.30 0.99
N ALA A 148 -12.47 -11.34 0.63
CA ALA A 148 -11.39 -11.56 -0.32
C ALA A 148 -10.41 -12.63 0.20
N ARG A 149 -10.06 -12.57 1.49
CA ARG A 149 -9.20 -13.58 2.13
C ARG A 149 -9.85 -14.96 2.18
N MET A 150 -11.14 -15.02 2.50
CA MET A 150 -11.91 -16.28 2.49
C MET A 150 -11.98 -16.88 1.09
N ARG A 151 -12.23 -16.07 0.05
CA ARG A 151 -12.24 -16.50 -1.35
C ARG A 151 -10.88 -17.03 -1.82
N ALA A 152 -9.79 -16.38 -1.42
CA ALA A 152 -8.44 -16.87 -1.72
C ALA A 152 -8.20 -18.24 -1.08
N SER A 153 -8.53 -18.39 0.21
CA SER A 153 -8.38 -19.66 0.93
C SER A 153 -9.20 -20.81 0.34
N THR A 154 -10.43 -20.55 -0.12
CA THR A 154 -11.25 -21.60 -0.75
C THR A 154 -10.72 -21.97 -2.14
N CYS A 155 -10.19 -21.01 -2.89
CA CYS A 155 -9.53 -21.26 -4.18
C CYS A 155 -8.28 -22.13 -3.99
N ASP A 156 -7.46 -21.84 -2.99
CA ASP A 156 -6.26 -22.61 -2.66
C ASP A 156 -6.61 -24.05 -2.30
N LEU A 157 -7.62 -24.26 -1.45
CA LEU A 157 -8.09 -25.59 -1.08
C LEU A 157 -8.60 -26.39 -2.30
N ALA A 158 -9.40 -25.75 -3.16
CA ALA A 158 -9.88 -26.38 -4.39
C ALA A 158 -8.74 -26.70 -5.37
N SER A 159 -7.69 -25.88 -5.40
CA SER A 159 -6.50 -26.14 -6.21
C SER A 159 -5.70 -27.35 -5.69
N LEU A 160 -5.56 -27.49 -4.37
CA LEU A 160 -4.91 -28.63 -3.73
C LEU A 160 -5.68 -29.93 -3.98
N GLN A 161 -6.99 -29.92 -3.77
CA GLN A 161 -7.85 -31.08 -4.07
C GLN A 161 -7.73 -31.53 -5.53
N ARG A 162 -7.69 -30.58 -6.48
CA ARG A 162 -7.47 -30.90 -7.90
C ARG A 162 -6.09 -31.52 -8.15
N ARG A 163 -5.03 -31.03 -7.50
CA ARG A 163 -3.68 -31.60 -7.61
C ARG A 163 -3.62 -33.03 -7.06
N GLU A 164 -4.20 -33.28 -5.89
CA GLU A 164 -4.28 -34.61 -5.29
C GLU A 164 -5.04 -35.59 -6.18
N MET A 165 -6.20 -35.19 -6.70
CA MET A 165 -6.99 -36.02 -7.62
C MET A 165 -6.23 -36.33 -8.91
N ASN A 166 -5.48 -35.37 -9.46
CA ASN A 166 -4.67 -35.59 -10.66
C ASN A 166 -3.45 -36.48 -10.37
N ALA A 167 -2.79 -36.32 -9.22
CA ALA A 167 -1.69 -37.18 -8.80
C ALA A 167 -2.14 -38.62 -8.58
N ALA A 168 -3.31 -38.83 -7.95
CA ALA A 168 -3.92 -40.13 -7.77
C ALA A 168 -4.22 -40.80 -9.13
N LYS A 169 -4.76 -40.04 -10.10
CA LYS A 169 -4.98 -40.54 -11.47
C LYS A 169 -3.68 -40.91 -12.17
N GLN A 170 -2.63 -40.10 -12.04
CA GLN A 170 -1.31 -40.40 -12.62
C GLN A 170 -0.68 -41.65 -12.00
N SER A 171 -0.80 -41.84 -10.68
CA SER A 171 -0.35 -43.06 -9.99
C SER A 171 -1.07 -44.29 -10.54
N GLN A 172 -2.40 -44.26 -10.65
CA GLN A 172 -3.18 -45.38 -11.18
C GLN A 172 -2.79 -45.73 -12.63
N ILE A 173 -2.50 -44.71 -13.45
CA ILE A 173 -2.01 -44.91 -14.82
C ILE A 173 -0.61 -45.57 -14.79
N SER A 174 0.30 -45.09 -13.95
CA SER A 174 1.65 -45.65 -13.79
C SER A 174 1.60 -47.11 -13.34
N ASP A 175 0.80 -47.43 -12.31
CA ASP A 175 0.64 -48.78 -11.78
C ASP A 175 0.10 -49.73 -12.86
N SER A 176 -0.86 -49.26 -13.67
CA SER A 176 -1.43 -50.04 -14.78
C SER A 176 -0.42 -50.30 -15.91
N LEU A 177 0.44 -49.31 -16.21
CA LEU A 177 1.53 -49.46 -17.18
C LEU A 177 2.61 -50.43 -16.68
N GLU A 178 3.00 -50.36 -15.41
CA GLU A 178 3.96 -51.29 -14.80
C GLU A 178 3.45 -52.74 -14.80
N VAL A 179 2.15 -52.94 -14.52
CA VAL A 179 1.52 -54.26 -14.63
C VAL A 179 1.53 -54.75 -16.07
N GLY A 180 1.22 -53.88 -17.04
CA GLY A 180 1.33 -54.20 -18.47
C GLY A 180 2.74 -54.60 -18.89
N ASP A 181 3.75 -53.84 -18.46
CA ASP A 181 5.16 -54.13 -18.74
C ASP A 181 5.64 -55.42 -18.09
N ARG A 182 5.16 -55.73 -16.87
CA ARG A 182 5.44 -57.01 -16.21
C ARG A 182 4.84 -58.18 -16.99
N MET A 183 3.57 -58.10 -17.40
CA MET A 183 2.93 -59.14 -18.20
C MET A 183 3.67 -59.34 -19.53
N ASN A 184 4.05 -58.27 -20.21
CA ASN A 184 4.79 -58.36 -21.47
C ASN A 184 6.17 -58.99 -21.29
N ARG A 185 6.86 -58.71 -20.17
CA ARG A 185 8.15 -59.34 -19.85
C ARG A 185 7.99 -60.82 -19.56
N GLU A 186 6.95 -61.23 -18.84
CA GLU A 186 6.63 -62.63 -18.55
C GLU A 186 6.29 -63.43 -19.82
N VAL A 187 5.52 -62.83 -20.74
CA VAL A 187 5.25 -63.43 -22.06
C VAL A 187 6.55 -63.55 -22.88
N GLY A 188 7.36 -62.49 -22.92
CA GLY A 188 8.65 -62.51 -23.63
C GLY A 188 9.67 -63.52 -23.06
N THR A 189 9.64 -63.78 -21.75
CA THR A 189 10.45 -64.85 -21.14
C THR A 189 9.94 -66.24 -21.51
N ASN A 190 8.63 -66.45 -21.57
CA ASN A 190 8.05 -67.72 -22.01
C ASN A 190 8.39 -68.01 -23.48
N ASP A 191 8.35 -67.00 -24.36
CA ASP A 191 8.76 -67.14 -25.76
C ASP A 191 10.27 -67.45 -25.88
N ALA A 192 11.12 -66.80 -25.08
CA ALA A 192 12.56 -67.05 -25.08
C ALA A 192 12.96 -68.41 -24.50
N GLU A 193 12.21 -68.94 -23.52
CA GLU A 193 12.41 -70.29 -22.99
C GLU A 193 11.97 -71.36 -24.00
N MET A 194 10.89 -71.13 -24.74
CA MET A 194 10.44 -72.03 -25.82
C MET A 194 11.53 -72.23 -26.88
N TYR A 195 12.23 -71.18 -27.32
CA TYR A 195 13.33 -71.32 -28.30
C TYR A 195 14.59 -72.01 -27.75
N LYS A 196 14.77 -72.13 -26.43
CA LYS A 196 15.87 -72.90 -25.84
C LYS A 196 15.57 -74.39 -25.80
N GLU A 197 14.32 -74.78 -25.54
CA GLU A 197 13.92 -76.20 -25.52
C GLU A 197 13.97 -76.84 -26.92
N VAL A 198 13.67 -76.10 -27.99
CA VAL A 198 13.78 -76.63 -29.36
C VAL A 198 15.25 -76.89 -29.74
N GLY A 199 16.16 -75.99 -29.35
CA GLY A 199 17.60 -76.14 -29.65
C GLY A 199 18.29 -77.29 -28.91
N THR A 200 17.79 -77.70 -27.74
CA THR A 200 18.31 -78.86 -27.00
C THR A 200 17.81 -80.19 -27.57
N ASN A 201 16.58 -80.25 -28.08
CA ASN A 201 16.00 -81.48 -28.62
C ASN A 201 16.71 -81.96 -29.89
N ASP A 202 17.16 -81.05 -30.77
CA ASP A 202 17.90 -81.43 -31.99
C ASP A 202 19.28 -82.03 -31.69
N ALA A 203 19.93 -81.59 -30.60
CA ALA A 203 21.21 -82.13 -30.15
C ALA A 203 21.05 -83.54 -29.52
N GLU A 204 19.94 -83.80 -28.82
CA GLU A 204 19.65 -85.11 -28.21
C GLU A 204 19.23 -86.16 -29.25
N ILE A 205 18.50 -85.77 -30.29
CA ILE A 205 18.11 -86.67 -31.40
C ILE A 205 19.35 -87.23 -32.12
N ASN A 206 20.33 -86.38 -32.45
CA ASN A 206 21.57 -86.81 -33.10
C ASN A 206 22.41 -87.77 -32.24
N LYS A 207 22.43 -87.57 -30.92
CA LYS A 207 23.14 -88.46 -29.98
C LYS A 207 22.47 -89.83 -29.89
N CYS A 208 21.13 -89.89 -29.95
CA CYS A 208 20.37 -91.14 -29.91
C CYS A 208 20.56 -91.98 -31.19
N GLU A 209 20.60 -91.35 -32.37
CA GLU A 209 20.86 -92.08 -33.63
C GLU A 209 22.24 -92.72 -33.68
N MET A 210 23.27 -92.05 -33.16
CA MET A 210 24.61 -92.62 -33.09
C MET A 210 24.65 -93.85 -32.15
N ASN A 211 23.99 -93.79 -30.99
CA ASN A 211 23.97 -94.90 -30.05
C ASN A 211 23.24 -96.14 -30.59
N LYS A 212 22.17 -95.96 -31.39
CA LYS A 212 21.47 -97.09 -32.04
C LYS A 212 22.36 -97.83 -33.05
N LYS A 213 23.20 -97.10 -33.80
CA LYS A 213 24.15 -97.71 -34.75
C LYS A 213 25.24 -98.53 -34.04
N VAL A 214 25.71 -98.07 -32.88
CA VAL A 214 26.71 -98.79 -32.08
C VAL A 214 26.14 -100.08 -31.47
N SER A 215 24.91 -100.05 -30.95
CA SER A 215 24.25 -101.25 -30.39
C SER A 215 24.04 -102.34 -31.43
N SER A 216 23.61 -101.98 -32.64
CA SER A 216 23.38 -102.95 -33.72
C SER A 216 24.66 -103.70 -34.14
N ILE A 217 25.83 -103.05 -34.04
CA ILE A 217 27.11 -103.68 -34.35
C ILE A 217 27.51 -104.68 -33.24
N ALA A 218 27.23 -104.37 -31.98
CA ALA A 218 27.52 -105.25 -30.85
C ALA A 218 26.70 -106.56 -30.91
N ASP A 219 25.41 -106.48 -31.28
CA ASP A 219 24.51 -107.65 -31.36
C ASP A 219 24.90 -108.63 -32.49
N ILE A 220 25.54 -108.14 -33.56
CA ILE A 220 26.03 -109.00 -34.66
C ILE A 220 27.25 -109.82 -34.20
N LEU A 221 28.12 -109.22 -33.38
CA LEU A 221 29.34 -109.88 -32.90
C LEU A 221 29.04 -110.96 -31.85
N GLU A 222 28.01 -110.77 -31.02
CA GLU A 222 27.66 -111.70 -29.95
C GLU A 222 26.99 -112.99 -30.48
N ASN A 223 26.22 -112.90 -31.57
CA ASN A 223 25.55 -114.05 -32.20
C ASN A 223 26.50 -115.03 -32.91
N HIS A 224 27.72 -114.62 -33.25
CA HIS A 224 28.69 -115.53 -33.89
C HIS A 224 29.39 -116.47 -32.89
N HIS A 225 29.40 -116.14 -31.59
CA HIS A 225 30.11 -116.92 -30.58
C HIS A 225 29.29 -118.07 -29.95
N THR A 226 27.96 -117.98 -29.96
CA THR A 226 27.08 -118.91 -29.21
C THR A 226 26.65 -120.16 -29.99
N LYS A 227 26.73 -120.16 -31.33
CA LYS A 227 26.41 -121.36 -32.14
C LYS A 227 27.47 -122.49 -32.08
N LYS A 228 28.61 -122.27 -31.44
CA LYS A 228 29.75 -123.23 -31.47
C LYS A 228 29.87 -124.15 -30.25
N LYS A 229 29.03 -124.03 -29.22
CA LYS A 229 29.17 -124.84 -27.99
C LYS A 229 27.89 -125.61 -27.64
N ARG A 230 27.90 -126.90 -28.05
CA ARG A 230 27.47 -128.08 -27.25
C ARG A 230 25.96 -128.19 -27.03
N SER A 231 25.18 -129.03 -27.72
CA SER A 231 25.38 -130.42 -28.18
C SER A 231 25.92 -131.34 -27.07
N ARG A 232 25.10 -132.36 -26.70
CA ARG A 232 25.23 -133.41 -25.65
C ARG A 232 24.55 -133.04 -24.31
N THR A 233 23.64 -133.81 -23.69
CA THR A 233 23.15 -135.19 -23.90
C THR A 233 21.92 -135.42 -23.00
N THR A 234 20.99 -136.26 -23.46
CA THR A 234 19.72 -136.68 -22.83
C THR A 234 19.82 -138.00 -22.03
N CYS A 235 18.77 -138.28 -21.24
CA CYS A 235 18.21 -139.60 -20.86
C CYS A 235 18.73 -140.37 -19.61
N LYS A 236 17.85 -140.53 -18.60
CA LYS A 236 17.12 -141.79 -18.22
C LYS A 236 16.55 -141.74 -16.78
N ARG A 237 15.26 -142.09 -16.60
CA ARG A 237 14.83 -143.26 -15.80
C ARG A 237 13.33 -143.55 -15.95
N LEU A 238 13.04 -144.80 -16.32
CA LEU A 238 11.77 -145.50 -16.15
C LEU A 238 11.78 -146.18 -14.79
N ALA A 239 10.67 -146.10 -14.05
CA ALA A 239 10.01 -147.15 -13.25
C ALA A 239 8.87 -146.49 -12.47
#